data_AF-A0A7C5HCR1-F1
#
_entry.id   AF-A0A7C5HCR1-F1
#
_cell.length_a   1.000
_cell.length_b   1.000
_cell.length_c   1.000
_cell.angle_alpha   90.00
_cell.angle_beta   90.00
_cell.angle_gamma   90.00
#
_symmetry.space_group_name_H-M   'P 1'
#
loop_
_entity.id
_entity.type
_entity.pdbx_description
1 polymer ?
#
loop_
_entity_poly.entity_id
_entity_poly.type
_entity_poly.pdbx_seq_one_letter_code
_entity_poly.pdbx_strand_id
1 'polypeptide(L)' 'MTRSLNKVMIIGNLGRDPEMRYTSSGKPVTTFSVATSRTWVT' A
#
# COMPACT_ATOMS: atom_id res chain seq x y z
N MET A 1 17.86 10.96 -21.24
CA MET A 1 17.15 9.95 -20.41
C MET A 1 17.17 10.40 -18.97
N THR A 2 16.01 10.72 -18.39
CA THR A 2 15.90 11.08 -16.98
C THR A 2 15.94 9.79 -16.15
N ARG A 3 16.99 9.60 -15.34
CA ARG A 3 17.05 8.53 -14.35
C ARG A 3 16.31 8.98 -13.09
N SER A 4 15.06 8.55 -12.92
CA SER A 4 14.28 8.76 -11.69
C SER A 4 13.79 7.44 -11.13
N LEU A 5 13.89 7.24 -9.81
CA LEU A 5 13.35 6.10 -9.09
C LEU A 5 12.24 6.56 -8.15
N ASN A 6 11.03 6.02 -8.31
CA ASN A 6 9.97 6.10 -7.33
C ASN A 6 9.74 4.70 -6.74
N LYS A 7 10.15 4.50 -5.49
CA LYS A 7 10.05 3.22 -4.78
C LYS A 7 9.58 3.48 -3.35
N VAL A 8 8.61 2.68 -2.90
CA VAL A 8 8.10 2.71 -1.53
C VAL A 8 8.19 1.31 -0.91
N MET A 9 8.65 1.23 0.34
CA MET A 9 8.67 0.01 1.15
C MET A 9 7.90 0.29 2.44
N ILE A 10 6.94 -0.56 2.78
CA ILE A 10 6.03 -0.38 3.93
C ILE A 10 5.98 -1.68 4.72
N ILE A 11 6.14 -1.59 6.04
CA ILE A 11 5.96 -2.69 6.99
C ILE A 11 4.99 -2.20 8.06
N GLY A 12 3.96 -2.99 8.35
CA GLY A 12 2.93 -2.63 9.31
C GLY A 12 1.79 -3.63 9.32
N ASN A 13 0.69 -3.27 9.98
CA ASN A 13 -0.47 -4.13 10.16
C ASN A 13 -1.63 -3.71 9.25
N LEU A 14 -2.41 -4.67 8.75
CA LEU A 14 -3.64 -4.34 8.04
C LEU A 14 -4.67 -3.73 8.99
N GLY A 15 -5.24 -2.59 8.61
CA GLY A 15 -6.28 -1.92 9.42
C GLY A 15 -7.65 -2.62 9.35
N ARG A 16 -7.88 -3.43 8.32
CA ARG A 16 -9.07 -4.25 8.08
C ARG A 16 -8.75 -5.30 7.02
N ASP A 17 -9.67 -6.24 6.79
CA ASP A 17 -9.55 -7.19 5.69
C ASP A 17 -9.47 -6.48 4.32
N PRO A 18 -8.59 -6.92 3.41
CA PRO A 18 -8.49 -6.33 2.09
C PRO A 18 -9.80 -6.43 1.29
N GLU A 19 -10.16 -5.36 0.60
CA GLU A 19 -11.36 -5.31 -0.23
C GLU A 19 -10.99 -5.54 -1.70
N MET A 20 -11.55 -6.59 -2.31
CA MET A 20 -11.37 -6.89 -3.74
C MET A 20 -12.54 -6.35 -4.55
N ARG A 21 -12.23 -5.70 -5.66
CA ARG A 21 -13.17 -5.08 -6.60
C ARG A 21 -12.68 -5.27 -8.03
N TYR A 22 -13.57 -5.13 -9.00
CA TYR A 22 -13.23 -5.17 -10.43
C TYR A 22 -13.36 -3.78 -11.03
N THR A 23 -12.43 -3.39 -11.90
CA THR A 23 -12.58 -2.17 -12.71
C THR A 23 -13.72 -2.35 -13.71
N SER A 24 -14.20 -1.25 -14.31
CA SER A 24 -15.14 -1.29 -15.45
C SER A 24 -14.63 -2.13 -16.63
N SER A 25 -13.31 -2.27 -16.76
CA SER A 25 -12.63 -3.12 -17.74
C SER A 25 -12.41 -4.57 -17.28
N GLY A 26 -13.00 -4.98 -16.14
CA GLY A 26 -12.94 -6.35 -15.62
C GLY A 26 -11.62 -6.75 -14.97
N LYS A 27 -10.72 -5.80 -14.66
CA LYS A 27 -9.45 -6.09 -14.00
C LYS A 27 -9.64 -6.18 -12.48
N PRO A 28 -9.13 -7.23 -11.81
CA PRO A 28 -9.20 -7.32 -10.36
C PRO A 28 -8.26 -6.30 -9.71
N VAL A 29 -8.76 -5.60 -8.68
CA VAL A 29 -8.04 -4.61 -7.89
C VAL A 29 -8.34 -4.83 -6.42
N THR A 30 -7.30 -4.93 -5.60
CA THR A 30 -7.42 -5.07 -4.14
C THR A 30 -6.99 -3.78 -3.45
N THR A 31 -7.84 -3.24 -2.58
CA THR A 31 -7.54 -2.07 -1.75
C THR A 31 -7.40 -2.47 -0.30
N PHE A 32 -6.32 -2.00 0.35
CA PHE A 32 -6.07 -2.26 1.76
C PHE A 32 -5.35 -1.07 2.41
N SER A 33 -5.47 -0.95 3.73
CA SER A 33 -4.80 0.07 4.53
C SER A 33 -3.77 -0.57 5.45
N VAL A 34 -2.55 -0.02 5.50
CA VAL A 34 -1.49 -0.48 6.41
C VAL A 34 -1.22 0.57 7.48
N ALA A 35 -1.38 0.21 8.74
CA ALA A 35 -1.00 1.03 9.89
C ALA A 35 0.50 0.86 10.18
N THR A 36 1.23 1.97 10.26
CA THR A 36 2.65 2.01 10.60
C THR A 36 2.87 2.86 11.84
N SER A 37 3.63 2.34 12.81
CA SER A 37 4.04 3.10 14.00
C SER A 37 5.53 3.44 13.90
N ARG A 38 5.90 4.63 14.36
CA ARG A 38 7.30 5.03 14.53
C ARG A 38 7.51 5.46 15.98
N THR A 39 8.50 4.87 16.62
CA THR A 39 8.93 5.24 17.96
C THR A 39 10.32 5.84 17.85
N TRP A 40 10.50 7.04 18.39
CA TRP A 40 11.81 7.65 18.54
C TRP A 40 12.33 7.39 19.95
N VAL A 41 13.54 6.86 20.04
CA VAL A 41 14.31 6.80 21.31
C VAL A 41 15.36 7.91 21.24
N THR A 42 15.43 8.74 22.29
CA THR A 42 16.46 9.79 22.46
C THR A 42 17.60 9.24 23.29
#